data_AF-A0A926YM02-F1
#
_entry.id   AF-A0A926YM02-F1
#
_cell.length_a   1.000
_cell.length_b   1.000
_cell.length_c   1.000
_cell.angle_alpha   90.00
_cell.angle_beta   90.00
_cell.angle_gamma   90.00
#
_symmetry.space_group_name_H-M   'P 1'
#
loop_
_entity.id
_entity.type
_entity.pdbx_description
1 polymer ?
#
loop_
_entity_poly.entity_id
_entity_poly.type
_entity_poly.pdbx_seq_one_letter_code
_entity_poly.pdbx_strand_id
1 'polypeptide(L)'
;MQRANSVLMLVAINVLLNAWTALAKPGNPVISFDRSRLTNEFVVSDRTTGSNTYLLPMTLPKRVGKQFAKVSISFTEQNRDKTIAPLQFDLPNIKAFAGATNEGRRAIAIQRTWIDETGSLWVQFKTPIPPQTKLTLALKLRQLPAAASYDYGIAAYPEPKAAASFVGDGTLTLKR
;
A
#
# COMPACT_ATOMS: atom_id res chain seq x y z
N MET A 1 -14.17 36.14 -71.66
CA MET A 1 -13.16 35.20 -72.18
C MET A 1 -12.40 34.65 -70.99
N GLN A 2 -12.88 33.61 -70.28
CA GLN A 2 -12.64 32.19 -70.55
C GLN A 2 -11.22 31.87 -71.04
N ARG A 3 -10.41 31.23 -70.18
CA ARG A 3 -9.89 29.88 -70.41
C ARG A 3 -9.44 29.24 -69.09
N ALA A 4 -9.88 27.99 -68.92
CA ALA A 4 -9.68 27.10 -67.78
C ALA A 4 -8.78 25.92 -68.18
N ASN A 5 -8.48 25.11 -67.15
CA ASN A 5 -7.88 23.76 -67.14
C ASN A 5 -6.35 23.76 -66.91
N SER A 6 -5.81 23.01 -65.94
CA SER A 6 -6.13 21.61 -65.62
C SER A 6 -5.70 21.19 -64.20
N VAL A 7 -6.57 20.39 -63.56
CA VAL A 7 -6.30 19.11 -62.87
C VAL A 7 -5.31 19.06 -61.69
N LEU A 8 -5.84 18.79 -60.50
CA LEU A 8 -5.34 17.69 -59.68
C LEU A 8 -6.49 17.01 -58.91
N MET A 9 -6.71 15.74 -59.25
CA MET A 9 -7.49 14.78 -58.47
C MET A 9 -6.81 14.52 -57.13
N LEU A 10 -7.59 14.40 -56.05
CA LEU A 10 -7.37 13.29 -55.12
C LEU A 10 -8.72 12.81 -54.58
N VAL A 11 -9.02 11.57 -54.91
CA VAL A 11 -10.13 10.76 -54.43
C VAL A 11 -9.69 10.12 -53.12
N ALA A 12 -10.52 10.17 -52.08
CA ALA A 12 -10.50 9.17 -51.01
C ALA A 12 -11.94 8.87 -50.57
N ILE A 13 -12.34 7.64 -50.86
CA ILE A 13 -13.63 7.01 -50.68
C ILE A 13 -13.57 6.14 -49.42
N ASN A 14 -14.66 6.15 -48.63
CA ASN A 14 -15.11 5.18 -47.60
C ASN A 14 -14.13 4.86 -46.45
N VAL A 15 -14.57 4.70 -45.19
CA VAL A 15 -15.27 3.51 -44.70
C VAL A 15 -16.00 3.85 -43.39
N LEU A 16 -17.32 3.61 -43.38
CA LEU A 16 -18.12 3.31 -42.18
C LEU A 16 -17.45 2.21 -41.37
N LEU A 17 -17.21 2.35 -40.06
CA LEU A 17 -17.22 1.18 -39.18
C LEU A 17 -17.42 1.55 -37.70
N ASN A 18 -18.68 1.36 -37.29
CA ASN A 18 -19.10 0.61 -36.11
C ASN A 18 -18.90 1.23 -34.73
N ALA A 19 -20.05 1.67 -34.18
CA ALA A 19 -20.31 1.80 -32.76
C ALA A 19 -19.90 0.51 -32.02
N TRP A 20 -18.93 0.64 -31.11
CA TRP A 20 -18.73 -0.34 -30.04
C TRP A 20 -19.36 0.22 -28.78
N THR A 21 -20.65 -0.06 -28.60
CA THR A 21 -21.22 -0.18 -27.26
C THR A 21 -20.60 -1.42 -26.64
N ALA A 22 -19.48 -1.24 -25.93
CA ALA A 22 -18.99 -2.27 -25.04
C ALA A 22 -20.03 -2.47 -23.93
N LEU A 23 -20.79 -3.54 -24.08
CA LEU A 23 -21.62 -4.16 -23.05
C LEU A 23 -20.71 -4.38 -21.83
N ALA A 24 -20.81 -3.51 -20.83
CA ALA A 24 -20.13 -3.68 -19.57
C ALA A 24 -20.69 -4.96 -18.90
N LYS A 25 -19.92 -6.04 -19.01
CA LYS A 25 -20.13 -7.28 -18.27
C LYS A 25 -20.11 -6.92 -16.77
N PRO A 26 -21.10 -7.28 -15.94
CA PRO A 26 -21.05 -7.05 -14.51
C PRO A 26 -20.06 -8.05 -13.90
N GLY A 27 -18.78 -7.69 -13.96
CA GLY A 27 -17.66 -8.53 -13.53
C GLY A 27 -17.07 -8.01 -12.23
N ASN A 28 -17.44 -8.67 -11.14
CA ASN A 28 -17.00 -8.51 -9.75
C ASN A 28 -17.55 -7.28 -9.02
N PRO A 29 -18.23 -7.46 -7.86
CA PRO A 29 -18.51 -6.34 -6.98
C PRO A 29 -17.18 -5.74 -6.55
N VAL A 30 -16.90 -4.51 -6.99
CA VAL A 30 -15.96 -3.65 -6.28
C VAL A 30 -16.60 -3.45 -4.91
N ILE A 31 -16.10 -4.19 -3.92
CA ILE A 31 -16.48 -4.01 -2.53
C ILE A 31 -15.98 -2.60 -2.18
N SER A 32 -16.90 -1.64 -2.20
CA SER A 32 -16.66 -0.31 -1.66
C SER A 32 -16.42 -0.49 -0.17
N PHE A 33 -15.18 -0.28 0.27
CA PHE A 33 -14.86 -0.31 1.69
C PHE A 33 -15.45 0.94 2.33
N ASP A 34 -16.50 0.75 3.11
CA ASP A 34 -17.01 1.73 4.04
C ASP A 34 -15.87 2.11 5.00
N ARG A 35 -15.37 3.35 4.88
CA ARG A 35 -14.30 3.93 5.71
C ARG A 35 -14.81 4.28 7.11
N SER A 36 -15.63 3.40 7.69
CA SER A 36 -16.17 3.57 9.02
C SER A 36 -15.09 3.23 10.06
N ARG A 37 -14.27 4.25 10.33
CA ARG A 37 -13.59 4.55 11.60
C ARG A 37 -12.90 3.38 12.30
N LEU A 38 -11.74 3.00 11.80
CA LEU A 38 -10.66 2.46 12.63
C LEU A 38 -9.46 3.39 12.54
N THR A 39 -9.61 4.60 13.09
CA THR A 39 -8.45 5.46 13.38
C THR A 39 -7.65 4.79 14.47
N ASN A 40 -6.75 3.87 14.10
CA ASN A 40 -5.70 3.44 15.01
C ASN A 40 -4.75 4.64 15.13
N GLU A 41 -4.94 5.42 16.19
CA GLU A 41 -4.01 6.48 16.55
C GLU A 41 -2.65 5.82 16.83
N PHE A 42 -1.69 6.10 15.96
CA PHE A 42 -0.36 5.51 16.01
C PHE A 42 0.40 6.12 17.20
N VAL A 43 0.30 5.51 18.37
CA VAL A 43 1.12 5.89 19.51
C VAL A 43 1.67 4.62 20.13
N VAL A 44 2.91 4.25 19.77
CA VAL A 44 4.01 3.99 20.71
C VAL A 44 5.32 4.07 19.91
N SER A 45 5.98 5.23 19.96
CA SER A 45 7.45 5.23 19.91
C SER A 45 7.87 4.56 21.21
N ASP A 46 8.60 3.45 21.13
CA ASP A 46 9.29 2.93 22.30
C ASP A 46 10.41 3.93 22.61
N ARG A 47 10.04 4.98 23.35
CA ARG A 47 10.88 6.10 23.71
C ARG A 47 11.81 5.73 24.86
N THR A 48 12.12 4.45 25.03
CA THR A 48 13.04 4.00 26.07
C THR A 48 14.48 4.36 25.77
N THR A 49 14.90 4.59 24.51
CA THR A 49 16.31 4.93 24.19
C THR A 49 16.53 5.50 22.78
N GLY A 50 15.99 6.69 22.45
CA GLY A 50 16.38 7.39 21.20
C GLY A 50 16.30 6.57 19.90
N SER A 51 15.48 5.51 19.87
CA SER A 51 15.46 4.55 18.79
C SER A 51 14.45 5.01 17.74
N ASN A 52 14.88 5.10 16.48
CA ASN A 52 14.01 5.45 15.34
C ASN A 52 13.14 4.26 14.92
N THR A 53 12.62 3.49 15.88
CA THR A 53 11.80 2.30 15.66
C THR A 53 10.35 2.60 16.00
N TYR A 54 9.47 2.32 15.05
CA TYR A 54 8.04 2.59 15.14
C TYR A 54 7.27 1.26 15.11
N LEU A 55 6.38 1.06 16.07
CA LEU A 55 5.58 -0.15 16.17
C LEU A 55 4.23 0.07 15.49
N LEU A 56 3.93 -0.77 14.49
CA LEU A 56 2.68 -0.76 13.75
C LEU A 56 1.85 -2.00 14.09
N PRO A 57 1.04 -1.96 15.15
CA PRO A 57 0.11 -3.04 15.46
C PRO A 57 -1.07 -3.04 14.48
N MET A 58 -1.48 -4.24 14.08
CA MET A 58 -2.61 -4.47 13.19
C MET A 58 -3.26 -5.83 13.50
N THR A 59 -4.49 -6.01 13.06
CA THR A 59 -5.16 -7.33 13.10
C THR A 59 -5.43 -7.77 11.68
N LEU A 60 -4.91 -8.93 11.28
CA LEU A 60 -5.13 -9.44 9.94
C LEU A 60 -6.62 -9.73 9.70
N PRO A 61 -7.16 -9.42 8.52
CA PRO A 61 -8.58 -9.49 8.27
C PRO A 61 -9.09 -10.93 8.33
N LYS A 62 -10.37 -11.09 8.70
CA LYS A 62 -11.03 -12.39 8.68
C LYS A 62 -11.20 -12.86 7.24
N ARG A 63 -10.59 -13.98 6.89
CA ARG A 63 -10.88 -14.73 5.65
C ARG A 63 -10.83 -16.23 5.91
N VAL A 64 -11.93 -16.91 5.64
CA VAL A 64 -12.03 -18.37 5.84
C VAL A 64 -11.09 -19.08 4.86
N GLY A 65 -10.27 -20.00 5.38
CA GLY A 65 -9.40 -20.87 4.58
C GLY A 65 -8.26 -20.15 3.84
N LYS A 66 -7.95 -18.89 4.19
CA LYS A 66 -6.87 -18.11 3.56
C LYS A 66 -5.90 -17.60 4.62
N GLN A 67 -4.61 -17.74 4.35
CA GLN A 67 -3.52 -17.20 5.16
C GLN A 67 -2.84 -16.07 4.38
N PHE A 68 -2.24 -15.12 5.08
CA PHE A 68 -1.62 -13.94 4.51
C PHE A 68 -0.12 -14.12 4.37
N ALA A 69 0.37 -14.14 3.13
CA ALA A 69 1.80 -14.28 2.86
C ALA A 69 2.54 -12.93 2.87
N LYS A 70 1.82 -11.82 2.65
CA LYS A 70 2.43 -10.49 2.55
C LYS A 70 1.52 -9.41 3.13
N VAL A 71 2.15 -8.32 3.52
CA VAL A 71 1.50 -7.03 3.77
C VAL A 71 2.23 -5.92 3.02
N SER A 72 1.50 -4.90 2.61
CA SER A 72 2.03 -3.64 2.09
C SER A 72 1.62 -2.49 2.98
N ILE A 73 2.47 -1.47 3.05
CA ILE A 73 2.21 -0.21 3.75
C ILE A 73 2.60 0.92 2.80
N SER A 74 1.62 1.75 2.45
CA SER A 74 1.85 2.95 1.64
C SER A 74 1.87 4.16 2.57
N PHE A 75 2.81 5.08 2.37
CA PHE A 75 2.92 6.31 3.15
C PHE A 75 2.72 7.51 2.21
N THR A 76 1.88 8.46 2.62
CA THR A 76 1.62 9.71 1.91
C THR A 76 1.92 10.86 2.86
N GLU A 77 2.84 11.73 2.47
CA GLU A 77 3.17 12.92 3.26
C GLU A 77 1.95 13.86 3.32
N GLN A 78 1.63 14.36 4.50
CA GLN A 78 0.52 15.32 4.68
C GLN A 78 0.89 16.74 4.24
N ASN A 79 2.19 17.08 4.15
CA ASN A 79 2.62 18.42 3.78
C ASN A 79 2.53 18.62 2.26
N ARG A 80 1.97 19.76 1.83
CA ARG A 80 1.67 20.02 0.41
C ARG A 80 2.87 20.42 -0.40
N ASP A 81 3.94 20.88 0.25
CA ASP A 81 5.09 21.47 -0.45
C ASP A 81 6.01 20.43 -1.08
N LYS A 82 5.78 19.12 -0.87
CA LYS A 82 6.62 18.00 -1.39
C LYS A 82 8.13 18.18 -1.13
N THR A 83 8.49 19.02 -0.18
CA THR A 83 9.88 19.34 0.16
C THR A 83 10.49 18.31 1.10
N ILE A 84 9.68 17.42 1.69
CA ILE A 84 10.17 16.40 2.60
C ILE A 84 10.46 15.12 1.81
N ALA A 85 11.66 14.59 2.02
CA ALA A 85 12.06 13.33 1.42
C ALA A 85 11.13 12.17 1.88
N PRO A 86 10.90 11.15 1.03
CA PRO A 86 10.19 9.94 1.42
C PRO A 86 10.83 9.27 2.65
N LEU A 87 10.01 8.56 3.44
CA LEU A 87 10.50 7.80 4.59
C LEU A 87 11.52 6.74 4.15
N GLN A 88 12.72 6.81 4.74
CA GLN A 88 13.78 5.85 4.45
C GLN A 88 13.85 4.78 5.54
N PHE A 89 13.35 3.59 5.23
CA PHE A 89 13.36 2.45 6.15
C PHE A 89 14.66 1.64 6.08
N ASP A 90 15.09 1.16 7.24
CA ASP A 90 16.17 0.19 7.38
C ASP A 90 15.59 -1.22 7.18
N LEU A 91 15.38 -1.58 5.90
CA LEU A 91 14.67 -2.78 5.49
C LEU A 91 15.17 -4.10 6.14
N PRO A 92 16.49 -4.34 6.27
CA PRO A 92 17.01 -5.54 6.94
C PRO A 92 16.68 -5.61 8.43
N ASN A 93 16.40 -4.48 9.08
CA ASN A 93 16.11 -4.38 10.51
C ASN A 93 14.61 -4.31 10.82
N ILE A 94 13.74 -4.47 9.83
CA ILE A 94 12.31 -4.63 10.05
C ILE A 94 12.05 -5.96 10.74
N LYS A 95 11.24 -5.94 11.81
CA LYS A 95 10.85 -7.14 12.55
C LYS A 95 9.34 -7.32 12.56
N ALA A 96 8.88 -8.56 12.70
CA ALA A 96 7.48 -8.91 12.84
C ALA A 96 7.28 -9.86 14.03
N PHE A 97 6.18 -9.69 14.75
CA PHE A 97 5.83 -10.53 15.90
C PHE A 97 4.32 -10.55 16.11
N ALA A 98 3.84 -11.60 16.81
CA ALA A 98 2.43 -11.70 17.17
C ALA A 98 2.08 -10.88 18.43
N GLY A 99 0.97 -10.13 18.41
CA GLY A 99 0.43 -9.24 19.46
C GLY A 99 0.65 -7.73 19.19
N ALA A 100 0.47 -6.82 20.19
CA ALA A 100 0.79 -5.37 20.17
C ALA A 100 2.28 -4.86 20.42
N THR A 101 3.01 -5.27 21.48
CA THR A 101 4.40 -4.94 21.94
C THR A 101 5.53 -6.00 21.79
N ASN A 102 6.83 -5.69 21.95
CA ASN A 102 7.93 -6.67 21.73
C ASN A 102 8.14 -7.73 22.85
N GLU A 103 7.69 -7.48 24.08
CA GLU A 103 8.00 -8.35 25.22
C GLU A 103 7.19 -9.67 25.20
N GLY A 104 7.90 -10.79 25.35
CA GLY A 104 7.31 -12.12 25.58
C GLY A 104 6.66 -12.80 24.37
N ARG A 105 7.01 -12.44 23.13
CA ARG A 105 6.26 -12.91 21.95
C ARG A 105 7.02 -13.73 20.94
N ARG A 106 6.22 -14.50 20.20
CA ARG A 106 6.66 -15.30 19.07
C ARG A 106 7.00 -14.39 17.89
N ALA A 107 8.29 -14.33 17.57
CA ALA A 107 8.78 -13.71 16.34
C ALA A 107 8.14 -14.39 15.12
N ILE A 108 7.77 -13.58 14.13
CA ILE A 108 7.27 -14.02 12.83
C ILE A 108 8.41 -13.85 11.84
N ALA A 109 8.83 -14.96 11.22
CA ALA A 109 9.95 -14.93 10.30
C ALA A 109 9.58 -14.19 9.00
N ILE A 110 10.33 -13.15 8.70
CA ILE A 110 10.25 -12.41 7.44
C ILE A 110 11.12 -13.11 6.41
N GLN A 111 10.57 -13.32 5.22
CA GLN A 111 11.30 -13.83 4.05
C GLN A 111 12.04 -12.71 3.34
N ARG A 112 11.36 -11.59 3.10
CA ARG A 112 11.92 -10.43 2.39
C ARG A 112 11.15 -9.16 2.70
N THR A 113 11.86 -8.03 2.67
CA THR A 113 11.32 -6.67 2.64
C THR A 113 11.82 -5.92 1.41
N TRP A 114 10.99 -5.05 0.84
CA TRP A 114 11.38 -4.17 -0.27
C TRP A 114 10.45 -2.96 -0.33
N ILE A 115 10.88 -1.91 -1.05
CA ILE A 115 10.04 -0.79 -1.44
C ILE A 115 9.86 -0.89 -2.94
N ASP A 116 8.63 -0.76 -3.43
CA ASP A 116 8.33 -0.77 -4.87
C ASP A 116 8.45 0.63 -5.49
N GLU A 117 8.22 0.72 -6.80
CA GLU A 117 8.24 1.97 -7.55
C GLU A 117 7.20 3.00 -7.10
N THR A 118 6.16 2.57 -6.38
CA THR A 118 5.13 3.44 -5.81
C THR A 118 5.51 3.99 -4.43
N GLY A 119 6.65 3.56 -3.88
CA GLY A 119 7.08 3.90 -2.53
C GLY A 119 6.39 3.08 -1.44
N SER A 120 5.66 2.02 -1.79
CA SER A 120 5.01 1.15 -0.82
C SER A 120 6.03 0.18 -0.22
N LEU A 121 6.07 0.10 1.11
CA LEU A 121 6.86 -0.87 1.85
C LEU A 121 6.15 -2.22 1.83
N TRP A 122 6.83 -3.26 1.38
CA TRP A 122 6.35 -4.63 1.37
C TRP A 122 7.08 -5.49 2.38
N VAL A 123 6.32 -6.33 3.08
CA VAL A 123 6.83 -7.36 4.00
C VAL A 123 6.24 -8.70 3.60
N GLN A 124 7.10 -9.63 3.20
CA GLN A 124 6.74 -11.02 2.90
C GLN A 124 7.19 -11.94 4.03
N PHE A 125 6.30 -12.82 4.47
CA PHE A 125 6.56 -13.77 5.55
C PHE A 125 7.04 -15.12 5.01
N LYS A 126 7.93 -15.80 5.75
CA LYS A 126 8.39 -17.15 5.38
C LYS A 126 7.27 -18.18 5.46
N THR A 127 6.37 -18.01 6.43
CA THR A 127 5.18 -18.84 6.61
C THR A 127 3.97 -17.92 6.57
N PRO A 128 2.95 -18.22 5.74
CA PRO A 128 1.74 -17.42 5.71
C PRO A 128 1.07 -17.34 7.10
N ILE A 129 0.56 -16.16 7.43
CA ILE A 129 0.01 -15.88 8.75
C ILE A 129 -1.50 -16.15 8.76
N PRO A 130 -2.04 -16.85 9.76
CA PRO A 130 -3.48 -17.07 9.90
C PRO A 130 -4.29 -15.77 9.97
N PRO A 131 -5.56 -15.78 9.52
CA PRO A 131 -6.46 -14.64 9.66
C PRO A 131 -6.69 -14.31 11.14
N GLN A 132 -7.08 -13.06 11.43
CA GLN A 132 -7.33 -12.53 12.78
C GLN A 132 -6.10 -12.55 13.71
N THR A 133 -4.92 -12.89 13.20
CA THR A 133 -3.67 -12.75 13.95
C THR A 133 -3.43 -11.26 14.24
N LYS A 134 -3.22 -10.94 15.52
CA LYS A 134 -2.65 -9.65 15.93
C LYS A 134 -1.18 -9.65 15.51
N LEU A 135 -0.83 -8.81 14.56
CA LEU A 135 0.52 -8.68 14.00
C LEU A 135 1.03 -7.30 14.38
N THR A 136 2.28 -7.20 14.82
CA THR A 136 2.98 -5.92 14.87
C THR A 136 4.22 -5.97 14.00
N LEU A 137 4.44 -4.90 13.24
CA LEU A 137 5.68 -4.62 12.55
C LEU A 137 6.49 -3.58 13.33
N ALA A 138 7.75 -3.86 13.59
CA ALA A 138 8.70 -2.86 14.07
C ALA A 138 9.46 -2.31 12.87
N LEU A 139 9.20 -1.04 12.55
CA LEU A 139 9.75 -0.32 11.40
C LEU A 139 10.85 0.61 11.88
N LYS A 140 12.09 0.35 11.49
CA LYS A 140 13.22 1.22 11.82
C LYS A 140 13.48 2.20 10.67
N LEU A 141 13.56 3.49 10.97
CA LEU A 141 14.04 4.49 10.01
C LEU A 141 15.57 4.51 10.00
N ARG A 142 16.17 4.65 8.81
CA ARG A 142 17.62 4.82 8.64
C ARG A 142 18.09 6.13 9.25
N GLN A 143 17.31 7.17 9.05
CA GLN A 143 17.55 8.51 9.58
C GLN A 143 16.20 9.10 9.98
N LEU A 144 16.20 9.84 11.09
CA LEU A 144 15.02 10.60 11.50
C LEU A 144 14.91 11.83 10.58
N PRO A 145 13.86 11.95 9.75
CA PRO A 145 13.68 13.13 8.91
C PRO A 145 13.31 14.35 9.78
N ALA A 146 13.15 15.51 9.12
CA ALA A 146 12.53 16.66 9.76
C ALA A 146 11.14 16.31 10.32
N ALA A 147 10.66 17.10 11.27
CA ALA A 147 9.33 16.90 11.85
C ALA A 147 8.27 16.92 10.73
N ALA A 148 7.50 15.84 10.63
CA ALA A 148 6.61 15.58 9.50
C ALA A 148 5.50 14.61 9.91
N SER A 149 4.38 14.66 9.20
CA SER A 149 3.28 13.72 9.36
C SER A 149 3.00 13.00 8.05
N TYR A 150 2.78 11.70 8.14
CA TYR A 150 2.47 10.84 7.00
C TYR A 150 1.19 10.07 7.27
N ASP A 151 0.23 10.14 6.37
CA ASP A 151 -0.86 9.18 6.34
C ASP A 151 -0.34 7.85 5.83
N TYR A 152 -0.82 6.75 6.39
CA TYR A 152 -0.47 5.42 5.92
C TYR A 152 -1.72 4.57 5.72
N GLY A 153 -1.62 3.63 4.78
CA GLY A 153 -2.62 2.59 4.55
C GLY A 153 -1.95 1.23 4.47
N ILE A 154 -2.61 0.20 5.01
CA ILE A 154 -2.10 -1.16 5.09
C ILE A 154 -3.03 -2.11 4.35
N ALA A 155 -2.45 -2.96 3.50
CA ALA A 155 -3.14 -4.06 2.87
C ALA A 155 -2.46 -5.40 3.15
N ALA A 156 -3.24 -6.47 3.29
CA ALA A 156 -2.77 -7.84 3.46
C ALA A 156 -3.15 -8.69 2.25
N TYR A 157 -2.22 -9.54 1.81
CA TYR A 157 -2.33 -10.31 0.57
C TYR A 157 -2.37 -11.80 0.90
N PRO A 158 -3.53 -12.45 0.69
CA PRO A 158 -3.71 -13.86 0.97
C PRO A 158 -3.14 -14.77 -0.13
N GLU A 159 -2.83 -16.01 0.24
CA GLU A 159 -2.51 -17.09 -0.70
C GLU A 159 -3.56 -18.21 -0.73
N PRO A 160 -3.70 -18.93 -1.88
CA PRO A 160 -3.14 -18.59 -3.20
C PRO A 160 -3.85 -17.37 -3.83
N LYS A 161 -3.16 -16.68 -4.75
CA LYS A 161 -3.53 -15.44 -5.48
C LYS A 161 -5.01 -15.07 -5.32
N ALA A 162 -5.29 -14.22 -4.33
CA ALA A 162 -6.60 -13.64 -4.14
C ALA A 162 -6.48 -12.14 -3.89
N ALA A 163 -7.59 -11.42 -4.06
CA ALA A 163 -7.61 -9.97 -3.89
C ALA A 163 -7.07 -9.57 -2.52
N ALA A 164 -6.30 -8.47 -2.49
CA ALA A 164 -5.83 -7.86 -1.27
C ALA A 164 -7.00 -7.51 -0.35
N SER A 165 -6.74 -7.47 0.95
CA SER A 165 -7.71 -7.03 1.96
C SER A 165 -7.14 -5.83 2.68
N PHE A 166 -7.92 -4.77 2.77
CA PHE A 166 -7.57 -3.61 3.60
C PHE A 166 -7.49 -4.05 5.07
N VAL A 167 -6.44 -3.60 5.76
CA VAL A 167 -6.17 -3.94 7.16
C VAL A 167 -6.45 -2.76 8.07
N GLY A 168 -6.09 -1.55 7.62
CA GLY A 168 -6.27 -0.32 8.39
C GLY A 168 -5.39 0.80 7.85
N ASP A 169 -5.61 1.98 8.38
CA ASP A 169 -4.92 3.22 8.06
C ASP A 169 -4.67 4.04 9.33
N GLY A 170 -3.93 5.14 9.19
CA GLY A 170 -3.66 6.06 10.28
C GLY A 170 -2.63 7.12 9.89
N THR A 171 -2.13 7.83 10.90
CA THR A 171 -1.13 8.89 10.70
C THR A 171 0.10 8.60 11.55
N LEU A 172 1.28 8.62 10.94
CA LEU A 172 2.58 8.59 11.59
C LEU A 172 3.10 10.02 11.75
N THR A 173 3.22 10.50 12.98
CA THR A 173 3.84 11.80 13.28
C THR A 173 5.28 11.60 13.76
N LEU A 174 6.22 12.20 13.04
CA LEU A 174 7.63 12.23 13.40
C LEU A 174 7.93 13.54 14.12
N LYS A 175 8.44 13.43 15.35
CA LYS A 175 8.82 14.57 16.20
C LYS A 175 10.34 14.59 16.35
N ARG A 176 10.91 15.78 16.39
CA ARG A 176 12.35 16.01 16.62
C ARG A 176 12.70 15.83 18.10
#